data_AF-A0A670ZU08-F1
#
_entry.id   AF-A0A670ZU08-F1
#
_cell.length_a   1.000
_cell.length_b   1.000
_cell.length_c   1.000
_cell.angle_alpha   90.00
_cell.angle_beta   90.00
_cell.angle_gamma   90.00
#
_symmetry.space_group_name_H-M   'P 1'
#
loop_
_entity.id
_entity.type
_entity.pdbx_description
1 polymer ?
#
loop_
_entity_poly.entity_id
_entity_poly.type
_entity_poly.pdbx_seq_one_letter_code
_entity_poly.pdbx_strand_id
1 'polypeptide(L)'
;WELICALRGHLNQGAIGCGIFLELLKGLSHQNANILPFSTSKPLMPISKPRYLEELESYLRAELQALDLTKGKVQELKLQPYREVFECFMEEFKTYKPLLASIKREYESTIAHLQEKICTLESVNGVLVTASDQCTQQILAFQQQEKIEIAKLKDERLYLLKLIDKMKEEKCSLETQVAKLRKTVAEEYLRYLNECDARKLLLLDLNEMYRQKEEMRLTMEQEDVLEEDTVKLKVALRVARQDLTKAQVDLNTMQANYGDVVPRRDFELQEQKYNDLANKLSTLQKDFNDLRDEYEIMLDIHKQVADDRDRYFNDLINVQRTSTPRPDWNKCGDVVLGGNERWSSLSVGKTSDQLVDVLLEEIGAGLLRERDTFTGRGRSEKIPPYLRCDGLVRNKKLTKKEVVALLREIWREKIISDQQKGKQSSLPDFFLGFFQKKYGEAAAFDWTYSVYENLKLFRSNEMMTSFHYAQLDLTLNQKKNGILSN
;
A
#
# COMPACT_ATOMS: atom_id res chain seq x y z
N TRP A 1 -7.97 11.74 3.20
CA TRP A 1 -8.06 13.16 3.60
C TRP A 1 -6.71 13.88 3.40
N GLU A 2 -5.58 13.28 3.81
CA GLU A 2 -4.24 13.84 3.56
C GLU A 2 -3.84 13.93 2.07
N LEU A 3 -4.31 13.02 1.21
CA LEU A 3 -4.12 13.10 -0.24
C LEU A 3 -4.87 14.27 -0.89
N ILE A 4 -6.01 14.68 -0.32
CA ILE A 4 -6.79 15.83 -0.80
C ILE A 4 -6.10 17.14 -0.39
N CYS A 5 -5.42 17.17 0.76
CA CYS A 5 -4.58 18.29 1.19
C CYS A 5 -3.30 18.41 0.33
N ALA A 6 -2.69 17.30 -0.08
CA ALA A 6 -1.52 17.29 -0.96
C ALA A 6 -1.84 17.81 -2.38
N LEU A 7 -3.00 17.45 -2.94
CA LEU A 7 -3.45 17.95 -4.25
C LEU A 7 -3.82 19.43 -4.22
N ARG A 8 -4.36 19.93 -3.09
CA ARG A 8 -4.63 21.36 -2.90
C ARG A 8 -3.36 22.21 -2.76
N GLY A 9 -2.29 21.63 -2.22
CA GLY A 9 -0.95 22.24 -2.17
C GLY A 9 -0.31 22.39 -3.56
N HIS A 10 -0.47 21.40 -4.43
CA HIS A 10 0.05 21.44 -5.80
C HIS A 10 -0.74 22.39 -6.73
N LEU A 11 -2.05 22.53 -6.53
CA LEU A 11 -2.87 23.54 -7.25
C LEU A 11 -2.48 24.98 -6.88
N ASN A 12 -2.08 25.23 -5.63
CA ASN A 12 -1.57 26.55 -5.20
C ASN A 12 -0.15 26.84 -5.70
N GLN A 13 0.69 25.82 -5.95
CA GLN A 13 2.00 26.01 -6.59
C GLN A 13 1.89 26.32 -8.10
N GLY A 14 0.84 25.81 -8.78
CA GLY A 14 0.50 26.23 -10.14
C GLY A 14 0.04 27.69 -10.24
N ALA A 15 -0.69 28.18 -9.24
CA ALA A 15 -1.12 29.59 -9.16
C ALA A 15 0.04 30.56 -8.90
N ILE A 16 1.04 30.14 -8.10
CA ILE A 16 2.27 30.92 -7.88
C ILE A 16 3.14 30.95 -9.16
N GLY A 17 3.15 29.86 -9.94
CA GLY A 17 3.79 29.80 -11.26
C GLY A 17 3.18 30.76 -12.29
N CYS A 18 1.84 30.88 -12.33
CA CYS A 18 1.16 31.86 -13.18
C CYS A 18 1.39 33.31 -12.74
N GLY A 19 1.50 33.58 -11.43
CA GLY A 19 1.80 34.92 -10.91
C GLY A 19 3.21 35.41 -11.27
N ILE A 20 4.21 34.54 -11.16
CA ILE A 20 5.62 34.84 -11.51
C ILE A 20 5.79 35.00 -13.02
N PHE A 21 5.04 34.26 -13.85
CA PHE A 21 5.06 34.42 -15.31
C PHE A 21 4.39 35.73 -15.77
N LEU A 22 3.34 36.18 -15.08
CA LEU A 22 2.69 37.48 -15.31
C LEU A 22 3.52 38.67 -14.79
N GLU A 23 4.29 38.51 -13.71
CA GLU A 23 5.26 39.54 -13.28
C GLU A 23 6.52 39.57 -14.17
N LEU A 24 7.00 38.44 -14.69
CA LEU A 24 8.09 38.41 -15.67
C LEU A 24 7.68 39.03 -17.02
N LEU A 25 6.42 38.85 -17.44
CA LEU A 25 5.87 39.52 -18.62
C LEU A 25 5.63 41.03 -18.40
N LYS A 26 5.30 41.46 -17.17
CA LYS A 26 5.28 42.89 -16.81
C LYS A 26 6.67 43.51 -16.67
N GLY A 27 7.68 42.74 -16.26
CA GLY A 27 9.09 43.16 -16.21
C GLY A 27 9.72 43.34 -17.59
N LEU A 28 9.28 42.58 -18.59
CA LEU A 28 9.73 42.72 -19.98
C LEU A 28 9.03 43.86 -20.75
N SER A 29 7.93 44.39 -20.22
CA SER A 29 7.22 45.56 -20.77
C SER A 29 7.89 46.91 -20.41
N HIS A 30 8.86 46.95 -19.50
CA HIS A 30 9.44 48.19 -19.00
C HIS A 30 10.93 48.43 -19.33
N GLN A 31 11.53 47.65 -20.24
CA GLN A 31 12.93 47.85 -20.63
C GLN A 31 13.19 48.44 -22.03
N ASN A 32 12.16 48.90 -22.74
CA ASN A 32 12.36 49.71 -23.95
C ASN A 32 12.08 51.20 -23.67
N ALA A 33 12.86 51.77 -22.77
CA ALA A 33 12.94 53.22 -22.56
C ALA A 33 14.36 53.62 -22.17
N ASN A 34 15.30 53.51 -23.10
CA ASN A 34 16.57 54.22 -23.04
C ASN A 34 17.06 54.49 -24.46
N ILE A 35 16.47 55.51 -25.08
CA ILE A 35 17.10 56.20 -26.21
C ILE A 35 17.54 57.56 -25.65
N LEU A 36 18.86 57.70 -25.49
CA LEU A 36 19.57 58.91 -25.10
C LEU A 36 19.19 60.09 -26.02
N PRO A 37 18.95 61.30 -25.49
CA PRO A 37 18.81 62.49 -26.32
C PRO A 37 20.20 63.04 -26.62
N PHE A 38 20.76 62.69 -27.78
CA PHE A 38 21.91 63.42 -28.32
C PHE A 38 21.39 64.63 -29.10
N SER A 39 21.19 65.75 -28.41
CA SER A 39 20.93 67.04 -29.04
C SER A 39 22.26 67.76 -29.24
N THR A 40 22.73 67.83 -30.49
CA THR A 40 23.59 68.92 -30.94
C THR A 40 23.30 69.27 -32.41
N SER A 41 22.96 70.54 -32.59
CA SER A 41 23.19 71.40 -33.76
C SER A 41 22.13 71.55 -34.86
N LYS A 42 21.62 72.81 -34.90
CA LYS A 42 21.21 73.67 -36.03
C LYS A 42 19.93 73.33 -36.82
N PRO A 43 19.09 74.36 -37.12
CA PRO A 43 17.88 74.18 -37.90
C PRO A 43 18.25 73.99 -39.37
N LEU A 44 17.90 72.84 -39.94
CA LEU A 44 17.92 72.64 -41.38
C LEU A 44 16.49 72.77 -41.91
N MET A 45 16.38 73.55 -42.99
CA MET A 45 15.20 73.93 -43.76
C MET A 45 14.13 72.83 -43.91
N PRO A 46 12.84 73.18 -44.05
CA PRO A 46 11.78 72.20 -44.31
C PRO A 46 11.98 71.62 -45.72
N ILE A 47 12.62 70.46 -45.79
CA ILE A 47 12.65 69.64 -46.99
C ILE A 47 11.23 69.10 -47.13
N SER A 48 10.53 69.52 -48.18
CA SER A 48 9.21 68.99 -48.52
C SER A 48 9.31 67.47 -48.69
N LYS A 49 8.31 66.76 -48.17
CA LYS A 49 8.27 65.29 -48.22
C LYS A 49 8.32 64.85 -49.70
N PRO A 50 9.13 63.84 -50.06
CA PRO A 50 9.13 63.31 -51.42
C PRO A 50 7.74 62.78 -51.78
N ARG A 51 7.18 63.18 -52.94
CA ARG A 51 5.84 62.76 -53.40
C ARG A 51 5.61 61.25 -53.31
N TYR A 52 6.61 60.46 -53.66
CA TYR A 52 6.55 59.00 -53.61
C TYR A 52 6.31 58.44 -52.19
N LEU A 53 6.87 59.09 -51.17
CA LEU A 53 6.65 58.71 -49.78
C LEU A 53 5.22 59.05 -49.32
N GLU A 54 4.67 60.18 -49.79
CA GLU A 54 3.28 60.56 -49.51
C GLU A 54 2.28 59.60 -50.16
N GLU A 55 2.55 59.16 -51.39
CA GLU A 55 1.76 58.16 -52.11
C GLU A 55 1.75 56.81 -51.37
N LEU A 56 2.92 56.28 -50.98
CA LEU A 56 3.02 55.04 -50.20
C LEU A 56 2.33 55.13 -48.83
N GLU A 57 2.46 56.26 -48.12
CA GLU A 57 1.78 56.48 -46.84
C GLU A 57 0.26 56.62 -46.99
N SER A 58 -0.21 57.15 -48.12
CA SER A 58 -1.64 57.26 -48.44
C SER A 58 -2.24 55.88 -48.76
N TYR A 59 -1.52 55.06 -49.53
CA TYR A 59 -1.88 53.69 -49.86
C TYR A 59 -1.93 52.81 -48.61
N LEU A 60 -0.89 52.88 -47.76
CA LEU A 60 -0.87 52.16 -46.49
C LEU A 60 -2.07 52.51 -45.59
N ARG A 61 -2.44 53.79 -45.53
CA ARG A 61 -3.58 54.25 -44.72
C ARG A 61 -4.91 53.76 -45.26
N ALA A 62 -5.10 53.74 -46.58
CA ALA A 62 -6.30 53.21 -47.22
C ALA A 62 -6.45 51.71 -46.94
N GLU A 63 -5.38 50.94 -47.10
CA GLU A 63 -5.40 49.48 -46.94
C GLU A 63 -5.56 49.07 -45.48
N LEU A 64 -4.97 49.82 -44.54
CA LEU A 64 -5.20 49.59 -43.10
C LEU A 64 -6.63 49.95 -42.67
N GLN A 65 -7.31 50.90 -43.33
CA GLN A 65 -8.71 51.24 -43.07
C GLN A 65 -9.69 50.23 -43.67
N ALA A 66 -9.28 49.54 -44.74
CA ALA A 66 -10.07 48.48 -45.38
C ALA A 66 -10.06 47.14 -44.61
N LEU A 67 -9.15 46.96 -43.65
CA LEU A 67 -9.03 45.73 -42.86
C LEU A 67 -10.11 45.60 -41.79
N ASP A 68 -10.73 44.42 -41.74
CA ASP A 68 -11.79 44.10 -40.79
C ASP A 68 -11.20 43.65 -39.44
N LEU A 69 -11.21 44.55 -38.45
CA LEU A 69 -10.58 44.38 -37.12
C LEU A 69 -11.34 43.41 -36.19
N THR A 70 -12.46 42.84 -36.65
CA THR A 70 -13.35 41.99 -35.84
C THR A 70 -12.92 40.51 -35.81
N LYS A 71 -12.04 40.07 -36.72
CA LYS A 71 -11.50 38.69 -36.73
C LYS A 71 -10.20 38.63 -35.92
N GLY A 72 -10.12 37.69 -34.97
CA GLY A 72 -9.10 37.56 -33.90
C GLY A 72 -7.62 37.42 -34.28
N LYS A 73 -7.20 37.78 -35.50
CA LYS A 73 -5.81 37.84 -35.98
C LYS A 73 -5.44 39.23 -36.49
N VAL A 74 -5.87 40.26 -35.76
CA VAL A 74 -5.72 41.68 -36.15
C VAL A 74 -4.26 42.08 -36.42
N GLN A 75 -3.30 41.57 -35.66
CA GLN A 75 -1.88 41.86 -35.87
C GLN A 75 -1.30 41.19 -37.14
N GLU A 76 -1.72 39.96 -37.46
CA GLU A 76 -1.26 39.22 -38.65
C GLU A 76 -1.86 39.80 -39.93
N LEU A 77 -3.12 40.24 -39.86
CA LEU A 77 -3.79 40.89 -40.99
C LEU A 77 -3.17 42.26 -41.32
N LYS A 78 -2.72 43.00 -40.29
CA LYS A 78 -2.02 44.28 -40.47
C LYS A 78 -0.64 44.11 -41.14
N LEU A 79 0.06 43.00 -40.89
CA LEU A 79 1.38 42.75 -41.46
C LEU A 79 1.40 42.70 -43.00
N GLN A 80 0.27 42.33 -43.62
CA GLN A 80 0.18 42.19 -45.08
C GLN A 80 0.30 43.54 -45.83
N PRO A 81 -0.50 44.58 -45.51
CA PRO A 81 -0.29 45.93 -46.06
C PRO A 81 1.11 46.51 -45.83
N TYR A 82 1.69 46.30 -44.64
CA TYR A 82 3.06 46.75 -44.37
C TYR A 82 4.10 46.01 -45.21
N ARG A 83 3.90 44.71 -45.50
CA ARG A 83 4.79 43.89 -46.33
C ARG A 83 4.75 44.35 -47.80
N GLU A 84 3.58 44.69 -48.32
CA GLU A 84 3.38 45.19 -49.68
C GLU A 84 3.98 46.59 -49.87
N VAL A 85 3.75 47.50 -48.92
CA VAL A 85 4.35 48.85 -48.94
C VAL A 85 5.86 48.80 -48.81
N PHE A 86 6.40 47.88 -48.01
CA PHE A 86 7.84 47.68 -47.89
C PHE A 86 8.47 47.11 -49.17
N GLU A 87 7.78 46.24 -49.93
CA GLU A 87 8.23 45.81 -51.25
C GLU A 87 8.26 46.95 -52.26
N CYS A 88 7.18 47.74 -52.34
CA CYS A 88 7.13 48.92 -53.20
C CYS A 88 8.24 49.92 -52.85
N PHE A 89 8.54 50.09 -51.55
CA PHE A 89 9.65 50.91 -51.08
C PHE A 89 11.01 50.36 -51.50
N MET A 90 11.24 49.04 -51.38
CA MET A 90 12.50 48.41 -51.75
C MET A 90 12.77 48.43 -53.26
N GLU A 91 11.73 48.43 -54.10
CA GLU A 91 11.87 48.45 -55.56
C GLU A 91 12.56 49.72 -56.10
N GLU A 92 12.43 50.85 -55.40
CA GLU A 92 13.10 52.11 -55.74
C GLU A 92 14.61 52.11 -55.43
N PHE A 93 15.08 51.31 -54.45
CA PHE A 93 16.48 51.30 -54.01
C PHE A 93 17.34 50.26 -54.75
N LYS A 94 17.68 50.52 -56.00
CA LYS A 94 18.40 49.57 -56.88
C LYS A 94 19.71 49.00 -56.29
N THR A 95 20.49 49.80 -55.54
CA THR A 95 21.79 49.39 -54.98
C THR A 95 21.68 48.64 -53.65
N TYR A 96 20.68 48.97 -52.82
CA TYR A 96 20.51 48.42 -51.47
C TYR A 96 19.42 47.32 -51.38
N LYS A 97 18.64 47.14 -52.45
CA LYS A 97 17.58 46.11 -52.57
C LYS A 97 18.02 44.70 -52.17
N PRO A 98 19.22 44.18 -52.54
CA PRO A 98 19.63 42.83 -52.13
C PRO A 98 19.76 42.67 -50.61
N LEU A 99 20.24 43.70 -49.92
CA LEU A 99 20.39 43.70 -48.46
C LEU A 99 19.03 43.77 -47.77
N LEU A 100 18.17 44.70 -48.18
CA LEU A 100 16.82 44.87 -47.62
C LEU A 100 15.94 43.63 -47.86
N ALA A 101 16.03 43.03 -49.04
CA ALA A 101 15.35 41.77 -49.35
C ALA A 101 15.88 40.60 -48.50
N SER A 102 17.19 40.57 -48.20
CA SER A 102 17.74 39.57 -47.29
C SER A 102 17.25 39.74 -45.86
N ILE A 103 17.18 40.98 -45.37
CA ILE A 103 16.63 41.29 -44.04
C ILE A 103 15.16 40.89 -43.98
N LYS A 104 14.36 41.26 -44.99
CA LYS A 104 12.95 40.86 -45.10
C LYS A 104 12.79 39.35 -45.05
N ARG A 105 13.56 38.61 -45.85
CA ARG A 105 13.50 37.14 -45.92
C ARG A 105 13.74 36.49 -44.56
N GLU A 106 14.69 36.98 -43.77
CA GLU A 106 14.96 36.46 -42.42
C GLU A 106 13.77 36.68 -41.46
N TYR A 107 13.17 37.88 -41.49
CA TYR A 107 11.97 38.15 -40.69
C TYR A 107 10.75 37.32 -41.15
N GLU A 108 10.56 37.17 -42.46
CA GLU A 108 9.47 36.35 -42.99
C GLU A 108 9.65 34.86 -42.64
N SER A 109 10.88 34.36 -42.73
CA SER A 109 11.26 32.99 -42.35
C SER A 109 11.03 32.73 -40.85
N THR A 110 11.46 33.66 -39.99
CA THR A 110 11.23 33.54 -38.54
C THR A 110 9.76 33.63 -38.15
N ILE A 111 8.97 34.49 -38.79
CA ILE A 111 7.51 34.55 -38.56
C ILE A 111 6.84 33.23 -38.96
N ALA A 112 7.19 32.65 -40.11
CA ALA A 112 6.66 31.37 -40.55
C ALA A 112 6.99 30.24 -39.57
N HIS A 113 8.23 30.18 -39.08
CA HIS A 113 8.66 29.22 -38.06
C HIS A 113 7.89 29.36 -36.74
N LEU A 114 7.63 30.60 -36.30
CA LEU A 114 6.84 30.86 -35.09
C LEU A 114 5.37 30.45 -35.27
N GLN A 115 4.78 30.69 -36.44
CA GLN A 115 3.42 30.25 -36.75
C GLN A 115 3.29 28.72 -36.80
N GLU A 116 4.28 28.03 -37.38
CA GLU A 116 4.33 26.57 -37.38
C GLU A 116 4.42 26.03 -35.94
N LYS A 117 5.30 26.61 -35.11
CA LYS A 117 5.37 26.25 -33.69
C LYS A 117 4.04 26.45 -32.96
N ILE A 118 3.35 27.56 -33.18
CA ILE A 118 2.03 27.81 -32.57
C ILE A 118 1.04 26.73 -33.00
N CYS A 119 0.96 26.39 -34.29
CA CYS A 119 0.07 25.35 -34.79
C CYS A 119 0.37 23.98 -34.15
N THR A 120 1.65 23.62 -34.01
CA THR A 120 2.04 22.35 -33.36
C THR A 120 1.63 22.34 -31.88
N LEU A 121 1.85 23.45 -31.16
CA LEU A 121 1.45 23.58 -29.76
C LEU A 121 -0.07 23.52 -29.57
N GLU A 122 -0.85 24.13 -30.46
CA GLU A 122 -2.32 24.04 -30.44
C GLU A 122 -2.79 22.61 -30.65
N SER A 123 -2.17 21.87 -31.58
CA SER A 123 -2.49 20.46 -31.81
C SER A 123 -2.22 19.58 -30.59
N VAL A 124 -1.07 19.78 -29.94
CA VAL A 124 -0.67 19.05 -28.72
C VAL A 124 -1.59 19.42 -27.56
N ASN A 125 -1.97 20.69 -27.44
CA ASN A 125 -2.92 21.16 -26.44
C ASN A 125 -4.30 20.49 -26.60
N GLY A 126 -4.77 20.30 -27.84
CA GLY A 126 -6.02 19.57 -28.10
C GLY A 126 -5.97 18.11 -27.64
N VAL A 127 -4.85 17.42 -27.88
CA VAL A 127 -4.64 16.04 -27.39
C VAL A 127 -4.58 16.02 -25.86
N LEU A 128 -3.88 16.98 -25.25
CA LEU A 128 -3.77 17.08 -23.80
C LEU A 128 -5.13 17.32 -23.12
N VAL A 129 -5.96 18.22 -23.67
CA VAL A 129 -7.32 18.47 -23.17
C VAL A 129 -8.17 17.20 -23.28
N THR A 130 -8.11 16.51 -24.41
CA THR A 130 -8.86 15.25 -24.60
C THR A 130 -8.41 14.16 -23.61
N ALA A 131 -7.10 14.00 -23.41
CA ALA A 131 -6.56 13.05 -22.45
C ALA A 131 -6.92 13.43 -21.00
N SER A 132 -6.91 14.73 -20.68
CA SER A 132 -7.35 15.25 -19.38
C SER A 132 -8.82 14.92 -19.14
N ASP A 133 -9.69 15.13 -20.13
CA ASP A 133 -11.13 14.84 -20.05
C ASP A 133 -11.40 13.33 -19.88
N GLN A 134 -10.63 12.49 -20.55
CA GLN A 134 -10.71 11.03 -20.38
C GLN A 134 -10.31 10.61 -18.96
N CYS A 135 -9.23 11.19 -18.42
CA CYS A 135 -8.80 10.93 -17.04
C CYS A 135 -9.87 11.36 -16.02
N THR A 136 -10.46 12.55 -16.17
CA THR A 136 -11.55 13.00 -15.27
C THR A 136 -12.79 12.11 -15.39
N GLN A 137 -13.16 11.66 -16.58
CA GLN A 137 -14.26 10.70 -16.76
C GLN A 137 -13.99 9.36 -16.08
N GLN A 138 -12.77 8.82 -16.19
CA GLN A 138 -12.39 7.59 -15.50
C GLN A 138 -12.44 7.75 -13.98
N ILE A 139 -11.94 8.87 -13.44
CA ILE A 139 -12.01 9.16 -12.00
C ILE A 139 -13.47 9.20 -11.53
N LEU A 140 -14.36 9.86 -12.27
CA LEU A 140 -15.78 9.92 -11.93
C LEU A 140 -16.46 8.54 -11.98
N ALA A 141 -16.10 7.71 -12.97
CA ALA A 141 -16.61 6.35 -13.08
C ALA A 141 -16.18 5.49 -11.88
N PHE A 142 -14.90 5.55 -11.49
CA PHE A 142 -14.41 4.84 -10.30
C PHE A 142 -15.10 5.32 -9.02
N GLN A 143 -15.26 6.63 -8.83
CA GLN A 143 -15.98 7.17 -7.67
C GLN A 143 -17.44 6.72 -7.60
N GLN A 144 -18.12 6.60 -8.74
CA GLN A 144 -19.49 6.11 -8.77
C GLN A 144 -19.57 4.63 -8.44
N GLN A 145 -18.63 3.83 -8.94
CA GLN A 145 -18.52 2.41 -8.62
C GLN A 145 -18.26 2.18 -7.12
N GLU A 146 -17.30 2.91 -6.54
CA GLU A 146 -17.00 2.87 -5.11
C GLU A 146 -18.23 3.21 -4.25
N LYS A 147 -19.02 4.21 -4.65
CA LYS A 147 -20.26 4.55 -3.93
C LYS A 147 -21.26 3.40 -3.91
N ILE A 148 -21.43 2.71 -5.04
CA ILE A 148 -22.34 1.57 -5.15
C ILE A 148 -21.85 0.41 -4.27
N GLU A 149 -20.55 0.12 -4.30
CA GLU A 149 -19.94 -0.92 -3.48
C GLU A 149 -20.05 -0.62 -1.99
N ILE A 150 -19.75 0.62 -1.57
CA ILE A 150 -19.93 1.07 -0.18
C ILE A 150 -21.39 0.94 0.27
N ALA A 151 -22.36 1.22 -0.61
CA ALA A 151 -23.77 1.05 -0.28
C ALA A 151 -24.12 -0.44 -0.05
N LYS A 152 -23.69 -1.34 -0.94
CA LYS A 152 -23.89 -2.78 -0.79
C LYS A 152 -23.27 -3.33 0.50
N LEU A 153 -22.02 -2.94 0.79
CA LEU A 153 -21.33 -3.36 2.01
C LEU A 153 -22.03 -2.84 3.28
N LYS A 154 -22.65 -1.66 3.23
CA LYS A 154 -23.45 -1.14 4.34
C LYS A 154 -24.72 -1.95 4.55
N ASP A 155 -25.40 -2.34 3.48
CA ASP A 155 -26.60 -3.16 3.55
C ASP A 155 -26.29 -4.56 4.11
N GLU A 156 -25.21 -5.19 3.63
CA GLU A 156 -24.73 -6.48 4.13
C GLU A 156 -24.32 -6.39 5.61
N ARG A 157 -23.57 -5.36 6.01
CA ARG A 157 -23.22 -5.12 7.41
C ARG A 157 -24.48 -5.03 8.29
N LEU A 158 -25.50 -4.33 7.81
CA LEU A 158 -26.75 -4.16 8.57
C LEU A 158 -27.53 -5.48 8.66
N TYR A 159 -27.53 -6.29 7.61
CA TYR A 159 -28.09 -7.64 7.62
C TYR A 159 -27.36 -8.55 8.63
N LEU A 160 -26.03 -8.59 8.58
CA LEU A 160 -25.22 -9.41 9.49
C LEU A 160 -25.40 -9.00 10.96
N LEU A 161 -25.51 -7.69 11.25
CA LEU A 161 -25.80 -7.22 12.60
C LEU A 161 -27.16 -7.72 13.11
N LYS A 162 -28.21 -7.66 12.30
CA LYS A 162 -29.53 -8.20 12.65
C LYS A 162 -29.48 -9.71 12.93
N LEU A 163 -28.70 -10.45 12.13
CA LEU A 163 -28.52 -11.88 12.32
C LEU A 163 -27.81 -12.19 13.64
N ILE A 164 -26.75 -11.44 13.96
CA ILE A 164 -26.03 -11.56 15.24
C ILE A 164 -26.96 -11.31 16.42
N ASP A 165 -27.80 -10.27 16.35
CA ASP A 165 -28.73 -9.94 17.42
C ASP A 165 -29.78 -11.04 17.61
N LYS A 166 -30.34 -11.57 16.52
CA LYS A 166 -31.25 -12.74 16.56
C LYS A 166 -30.58 -13.95 17.23
N MET A 167 -29.36 -14.29 16.83
CA MET A 167 -28.64 -15.44 17.42
C MET A 167 -28.32 -15.22 18.91
N LYS A 168 -28.04 -13.98 19.32
CA LYS A 168 -27.85 -13.64 20.74
C LYS A 168 -29.14 -13.81 21.54
N GLU A 169 -30.27 -13.38 21.01
CA GLU A 169 -31.58 -13.56 21.66
C GLU A 169 -31.94 -15.04 21.81
N GLU A 170 -31.72 -15.84 20.76
CA GLU A 170 -31.92 -17.29 20.81
C GLU A 170 -31.01 -17.95 21.86
N LYS A 171 -29.73 -17.56 21.92
CA LYS A 171 -28.80 -18.03 22.93
C LYS A 171 -29.29 -17.71 24.35
N CYS A 172 -29.69 -16.47 24.62
CA CYS A 172 -30.20 -16.07 25.94
C CYS A 172 -31.49 -16.83 26.32
N SER A 173 -32.37 -17.08 25.35
CA SER A 173 -33.58 -17.88 25.55
C SER A 173 -33.23 -19.33 25.93
N LEU A 174 -32.31 -19.96 25.20
CA LEU A 174 -31.85 -21.31 25.47
C LEU A 174 -31.14 -21.42 26.83
N GLU A 175 -30.28 -20.46 27.16
CA GLU A 175 -29.62 -20.40 28.48
C GLU A 175 -30.64 -20.31 29.62
N THR A 176 -31.72 -19.52 29.43
CA THR A 176 -32.82 -19.42 30.40
C THR A 176 -33.55 -20.75 30.54
N GLN A 177 -33.79 -21.48 29.45
CA GLN A 177 -34.42 -22.80 29.50
C GLN A 177 -33.52 -23.83 30.20
N VAL A 178 -32.23 -23.84 29.91
CA VAL A 178 -31.24 -24.71 30.58
C VAL A 178 -31.20 -24.42 32.08
N ALA A 179 -31.22 -23.14 32.48
CA ALA A 179 -31.25 -22.77 33.89
C ALA A 179 -32.52 -23.27 34.60
N LYS A 180 -33.69 -23.16 33.95
CA LYS A 180 -34.96 -23.70 34.47
C LYS A 180 -34.90 -25.21 34.62
N LEU A 181 -34.43 -25.94 33.60
CA LEU A 181 -34.31 -27.39 33.64
C LEU A 181 -33.34 -27.86 34.74
N ARG A 182 -32.21 -27.18 34.91
CA ARG A 182 -31.29 -27.47 36.02
C ARG A 182 -31.94 -27.30 37.38
N LYS A 183 -32.75 -26.23 37.55
CA LYS A 183 -33.50 -25.99 38.78
C LYS A 183 -34.54 -27.08 39.03
N THR A 184 -35.35 -27.43 38.03
CA THR A 184 -36.37 -28.49 38.19
C THR A 184 -35.74 -29.84 38.49
N VAL A 185 -34.62 -30.18 37.85
CA VAL A 185 -33.89 -31.41 38.13
C VAL A 185 -33.39 -31.42 39.59
N ALA A 186 -32.83 -30.31 40.08
CA ALA A 186 -32.40 -30.22 41.47
C ALA A 186 -33.56 -30.35 42.47
N GLU A 187 -34.72 -29.77 42.17
CA GLU A 187 -35.94 -29.90 42.98
C GLU A 187 -36.45 -31.34 43.01
N GLU A 188 -36.47 -32.05 41.87
CA GLU A 188 -36.86 -33.46 41.80
C GLU A 188 -35.88 -34.37 42.56
N TYR A 189 -34.56 -34.11 42.45
CA TYR A 189 -33.56 -34.83 43.26
C TYR A 189 -33.80 -34.65 44.76
N LEU A 190 -34.13 -33.44 45.20
CA LEU A 190 -34.44 -33.17 46.60
C LEU A 190 -35.73 -33.88 47.05
N ARG A 191 -36.78 -33.89 46.20
CA ARG A 191 -38.02 -34.62 46.47
C ARG A 191 -37.77 -36.12 46.65
N TYR A 192 -36.97 -36.71 45.75
CA TYR A 192 -36.60 -38.12 45.83
C TYR A 192 -35.87 -38.46 47.15
N LEU A 193 -34.94 -37.62 47.59
CA LEU A 193 -34.25 -37.80 48.88
C LEU A 193 -35.23 -37.75 50.05
N ASN A 194 -36.09 -36.73 50.10
CA ASN A 194 -37.11 -36.59 51.15
C ASN A 194 -38.05 -37.80 51.18
N GLU A 195 -38.45 -38.33 50.02
CA GLU A 195 -39.30 -39.52 49.94
C GLU A 195 -38.57 -40.78 50.43
N CYS A 196 -37.28 -40.94 50.11
CA CYS A 196 -36.46 -42.04 50.62
C CYS A 196 -36.35 -41.99 52.15
N ASP A 197 -36.13 -40.80 52.72
CA ASP A 197 -36.06 -40.62 54.17
C ASP A 197 -37.41 -40.92 54.85
N ALA A 198 -38.52 -40.48 54.27
CA ALA A 198 -39.87 -40.79 54.77
C ALA A 198 -40.17 -42.30 54.74
N ARG A 199 -39.81 -43.00 53.64
CA ARG A 199 -39.96 -44.46 53.55
C ARG A 199 -39.14 -45.19 54.60
N LYS A 200 -37.94 -44.71 54.90
CA LYS A 200 -37.07 -45.29 55.94
C LYS A 200 -37.70 -45.16 57.32
N LEU A 201 -38.33 -44.03 57.63
CA LEU A 201 -39.07 -43.83 58.89
C LEU A 201 -40.30 -44.75 58.98
N LEU A 202 -41.11 -44.85 57.92
CA LEU A 202 -42.28 -45.73 57.91
C LEU A 202 -41.93 -47.21 58.09
N LEU A 203 -40.79 -47.66 57.54
CA LEU A 203 -40.30 -49.03 57.77
C LEU A 203 -39.91 -49.29 59.23
N LEU A 204 -39.37 -48.29 59.92
CA LEU A 204 -39.06 -48.39 61.35
C LEU A 204 -40.34 -48.51 62.18
N ASP A 205 -41.35 -47.67 61.90
CA ASP A 205 -42.65 -47.71 62.59
C ASP A 205 -43.38 -49.03 62.34
N LEU A 206 -43.37 -49.53 61.10
CA LEU A 206 -44.01 -50.80 60.75
C LEU A 206 -43.39 -51.98 61.53
N ASN A 207 -42.06 -52.01 61.62
CA ASN A 207 -41.35 -53.04 62.38
C ASN A 207 -41.69 -52.98 63.88
N GLU A 208 -41.90 -51.80 64.43
CA GLU A 208 -42.35 -51.61 65.82
C GLU A 208 -43.77 -52.15 66.03
N MET A 209 -44.70 -51.82 65.11
CA MET A 209 -46.07 -52.33 65.17
C MET A 209 -46.14 -53.86 65.08
N TYR A 210 -45.28 -54.50 64.28
CA TYR A 210 -45.22 -55.96 64.20
C TYR A 210 -44.78 -56.60 65.53
N ARG A 211 -43.86 -55.98 66.26
CA ARG A 211 -43.47 -56.46 67.60
C ARG A 211 -44.65 -56.42 68.56
N GLN A 212 -45.38 -55.30 68.61
CA GLN A 212 -46.54 -55.12 69.50
C GLN A 212 -47.70 -56.07 69.17
N LYS A 213 -47.92 -56.37 67.88
CA LYS A 213 -48.98 -57.30 67.45
C LYS A 213 -48.70 -58.75 67.86
N GLU A 214 -47.45 -59.17 67.79
CA GLU A 214 -47.07 -60.53 68.21
C GLU A 214 -47.26 -60.71 69.73
N GLU A 215 -47.00 -59.66 70.51
CA GLU A 215 -47.29 -59.63 71.96
C GLU A 215 -48.80 -59.76 72.26
N MET A 216 -49.68 -59.15 71.45
CA MET A 216 -51.14 -59.30 71.57
C MET A 216 -51.69 -60.64 71.07
N ARG A 217 -51.05 -61.28 70.08
CA ARG A 217 -51.49 -62.60 69.59
C ARG A 217 -51.38 -63.67 70.66
N LEU A 218 -50.33 -63.61 71.48
CA LEU A 218 -50.12 -64.54 72.59
C LEU A 218 -51.20 -64.43 73.69
N THR A 219 -51.98 -63.35 73.72
CA THR A 219 -53.03 -63.10 74.72
C THR A 219 -54.44 -63.50 74.26
N MET A 220 -54.65 -63.79 72.97
CA MET A 220 -56.00 -64.02 72.40
C MET A 220 -56.28 -65.48 71.99
N GLU A 221 -55.41 -66.45 72.34
CA GLU A 221 -55.62 -67.88 72.03
C GLU A 221 -56.50 -68.64 73.04
N GLN A 222 -57.45 -67.96 73.71
CA GLN A 222 -58.49 -68.60 74.54
C GLN A 222 -59.88 -68.14 74.10
N GLU A 223 -60.73 -69.13 73.77
CA GLU A 223 -62.17 -69.06 73.51
C GLU A 223 -62.60 -68.62 72.10
N ASP A 224 -62.95 -69.60 71.24
CA ASP A 224 -64.31 -69.66 70.68
C ASP A 224 -64.61 -70.98 69.93
N VAL A 225 -65.68 -71.69 70.31
CA VAL A 225 -66.42 -72.65 69.46
C VAL A 225 -67.88 -72.67 69.92
N LEU A 226 -68.79 -72.15 69.10
CA LEU A 226 -70.21 -72.53 68.98
C LEU A 226 -70.67 -72.02 67.59
N GLU A 227 -70.51 -72.71 66.46
CA GLU A 227 -71.06 -74.04 66.13
C GLU A 227 -72.53 -74.06 66.58
N GLU A 228 -73.54 -73.71 65.77
CA GLU A 228 -73.88 -74.39 64.53
C GLU A 228 -75.01 -73.66 63.75
N ASP A 229 -75.38 -72.44 64.13
CA ASP A 229 -76.15 -71.53 63.24
C ASP A 229 -75.25 -70.90 62.17
N THR A 230 -73.98 -71.31 62.19
CA THR A 230 -72.94 -70.97 61.23
C THR A 230 -73.05 -71.75 59.94
N VAL A 231 -73.60 -72.97 59.87
CA VAL A 231 -73.49 -73.80 58.65
C VAL A 231 -74.32 -73.25 57.48
N LYS A 232 -75.51 -72.73 57.74
CA LYS A 232 -76.38 -72.14 56.70
C LYS A 232 -75.91 -70.75 56.27
N LEU A 233 -75.48 -69.93 57.23
CA LEU A 233 -74.76 -68.70 56.94
C LEU A 233 -73.45 -69.00 56.19
N LYS A 234 -72.71 -70.06 56.54
CA LYS A 234 -71.48 -70.50 55.87
C LYS A 234 -71.73 -70.91 54.43
N VAL A 235 -72.87 -71.50 54.09
CA VAL A 235 -73.21 -71.85 52.70
C VAL A 235 -73.57 -70.60 51.89
N ALA A 236 -74.45 -69.73 52.40
CA ALA A 236 -74.78 -68.47 51.73
C ALA A 236 -73.56 -67.52 51.62
N LEU A 237 -72.74 -67.45 52.68
CA LEU A 237 -71.47 -66.75 52.74
C LEU A 237 -70.44 -67.39 51.81
N ARG A 238 -70.42 -68.72 51.64
CA ARG A 238 -69.53 -69.41 50.69
C ARG A 238 -69.90 -69.09 49.26
N VAL A 239 -71.20 -69.08 48.93
CA VAL A 239 -71.69 -68.65 47.62
C VAL A 239 -71.37 -67.17 47.39
N ALA A 240 -71.68 -66.29 48.34
CA ALA A 240 -71.34 -64.87 48.25
C ALA A 240 -69.81 -64.62 48.15
N ARG A 241 -68.99 -65.43 48.84
CA ARG A 241 -67.52 -65.39 48.72
C ARG A 241 -67.03 -65.90 47.38
N GLN A 242 -67.66 -66.94 46.82
CA GLN A 242 -67.33 -67.45 45.49
C GLN A 242 -67.70 -66.42 44.41
N ASP A 243 -68.89 -65.82 44.50
CA ASP A 243 -69.34 -64.76 43.59
C ASP A 243 -68.46 -63.51 43.72
N LEU A 244 -68.07 -63.12 44.93
CA LEU A 244 -67.12 -62.04 45.16
C LEU A 244 -65.75 -62.37 44.56
N THR A 245 -65.27 -63.60 44.72
CA THR A 245 -63.97 -64.02 44.15
C THR A 245 -64.03 -64.00 42.63
N LYS A 246 -65.14 -64.47 42.05
CA LYS A 246 -65.37 -64.45 40.60
C LYS A 246 -65.43 -63.01 40.07
N ALA A 247 -66.23 -62.15 40.70
CA ALA A 247 -66.30 -60.74 40.35
C ALA A 247 -64.95 -60.02 40.53
N GLN A 248 -64.18 -60.37 41.57
CA GLN A 248 -62.84 -59.82 41.79
C GLN A 248 -61.85 -60.30 40.74
N VAL A 249 -61.91 -61.56 40.32
CA VAL A 249 -61.09 -62.10 39.22
C VAL A 249 -61.48 -61.43 37.91
N ASP A 250 -62.76 -61.26 37.61
CA ASP A 250 -63.23 -60.57 36.41
C ASP A 250 -62.82 -59.09 36.42
N LEU A 251 -62.93 -58.40 37.57
CA LEU A 251 -62.46 -57.04 37.76
C LEU A 251 -60.94 -56.94 37.57
N ASN A 252 -60.16 -57.83 38.20
CA ASN A 252 -58.71 -57.85 38.06
C ASN A 252 -58.30 -58.16 36.62
N THR A 253 -59.03 -59.05 35.92
CA THR A 253 -58.79 -59.38 34.51
C THR A 253 -59.10 -58.18 33.62
N MET A 254 -60.19 -57.44 33.89
CA MET A 254 -60.50 -56.19 33.20
C MET A 254 -59.47 -55.10 33.51
N GLN A 255 -59.08 -54.93 34.77
CA GLN A 255 -58.04 -53.98 35.18
C GLN A 255 -56.68 -54.32 34.55
N ALA A 256 -56.34 -55.60 34.40
CA ALA A 256 -55.14 -56.04 33.70
C ALA A 256 -55.24 -55.78 32.18
N ASN A 257 -56.39 -56.07 31.55
CA ASN A 257 -56.61 -55.85 30.13
C ASN A 257 -56.65 -54.36 29.74
N TYR A 258 -57.14 -53.49 30.63
CA TYR A 258 -57.23 -52.04 30.41
C TYR A 258 -56.11 -51.24 31.11
N GLY A 259 -55.24 -51.89 31.87
CA GLY A 259 -54.15 -51.23 32.60
C GLY A 259 -53.00 -50.76 31.69
N ASP A 260 -52.87 -51.34 30.50
CA ASP A 260 -51.79 -51.06 29.53
C ASP A 260 -52.27 -50.30 28.28
N VAL A 261 -53.48 -49.71 28.35
CA VAL A 261 -54.05 -48.98 27.21
C VAL A 261 -53.80 -47.49 27.38
N VAL A 262 -53.03 -46.91 26.47
CA VAL A 262 -52.73 -45.47 26.46
C VAL A 262 -54.03 -44.69 26.26
N PRO A 263 -54.40 -43.76 27.17
CA PRO A 263 -55.56 -42.91 27.00
C PRO A 263 -55.54 -42.21 25.65
N ARG A 264 -56.66 -42.20 24.93
CA ARG A 264 -56.74 -41.63 23.57
C ARG A 264 -56.21 -40.19 23.47
N ARG A 265 -56.42 -39.38 24.52
CA ARG A 265 -55.87 -38.02 24.61
C ARG A 265 -54.34 -38.01 24.58
N ASP A 266 -53.69 -38.93 25.27
CA ASP A 266 -52.24 -39.01 25.35
C ASP A 266 -51.66 -39.55 24.03
N PHE A 267 -52.37 -40.47 23.37
CA PHE A 267 -52.04 -40.92 22.02
C PHE A 267 -52.11 -39.77 21.02
N GLU A 268 -53.23 -39.04 20.97
CA GLU A 268 -53.42 -37.89 20.07
C GLU A 268 -52.37 -36.80 20.34
N LEU A 269 -52.03 -36.55 21.60
CA LEU A 269 -50.96 -35.62 21.98
C LEU A 269 -49.59 -36.11 21.50
N GLN A 270 -49.31 -37.40 21.61
CA GLN A 270 -48.04 -37.98 21.18
C GLN A 270 -47.92 -38.01 19.64
N GLU A 271 -49.02 -38.27 18.94
CA GLU A 271 -49.11 -38.21 17.49
C GLU A 271 -48.87 -36.77 16.98
N GLN A 272 -49.46 -35.76 17.63
CA GLN A 272 -49.16 -34.36 17.32
C GLN A 272 -47.67 -34.03 17.50
N LYS A 273 -47.07 -34.43 18.63
CA LYS A 273 -45.63 -34.23 18.87
C LYS A 273 -44.76 -34.93 17.83
N TYR A 274 -45.15 -36.14 17.43
CA TYR A 274 -44.44 -36.88 16.39
C TYR A 274 -44.51 -36.15 15.05
N ASN A 275 -45.70 -35.68 14.65
CA ASN A 275 -45.88 -34.91 13.42
C ASN A 275 -45.10 -33.60 13.42
N ASP A 276 -45.10 -32.87 14.54
CA ASP A 276 -44.31 -31.66 14.71
C ASP A 276 -42.80 -31.94 14.59
N LEU A 277 -42.34 -33.06 15.18
CA LEU A 277 -40.94 -33.48 15.09
C LEU A 277 -40.57 -33.91 13.67
N ALA A 278 -41.45 -34.64 12.98
CA ALA A 278 -41.26 -35.05 11.60
C ALA A 278 -41.17 -33.84 10.66
N ASN A 279 -42.02 -32.83 10.86
CA ASN A 279 -41.95 -31.57 10.10
C ASN A 279 -40.62 -30.84 10.35
N LYS A 280 -40.19 -30.74 11.61
CA LYS A 280 -38.89 -30.12 11.96
C LYS A 280 -37.70 -30.88 11.36
N LEU A 281 -37.76 -32.21 11.32
CA LEU A 281 -36.74 -33.01 10.66
C LEU A 281 -36.73 -32.76 9.15
N SER A 282 -37.90 -32.67 8.53
CA SER A 282 -38.01 -32.35 7.10
C SER A 282 -37.47 -30.96 6.77
N THR A 283 -37.73 -29.95 7.60
CA THR A 283 -37.18 -28.60 7.39
C THR A 283 -35.67 -28.59 7.57
N LEU A 284 -35.16 -29.22 8.64
CA LEU A 284 -33.73 -29.27 8.91
C LEU A 284 -32.96 -30.02 7.81
N GLN A 285 -33.57 -31.08 7.25
CA GLN A 285 -32.98 -31.82 6.15
C GLN A 285 -32.95 -31.00 4.85
N LYS A 286 -33.96 -30.16 4.62
CA LYS A 286 -33.94 -29.21 3.50
C LYS A 286 -32.83 -28.16 3.70
N ASP A 287 -32.77 -27.54 4.86
CA ASP A 287 -31.76 -26.52 5.18
C ASP A 287 -30.33 -27.09 5.06
N PHE A 288 -30.12 -28.36 5.44
CA PHE A 288 -28.84 -29.05 5.28
C PHE A 288 -28.47 -29.25 3.81
N ASN A 289 -29.44 -29.62 2.96
CA ASN A 289 -29.20 -29.77 1.53
C ASN A 289 -28.89 -28.40 0.89
N ASP A 290 -29.65 -27.36 1.23
CA ASP A 290 -29.42 -26.01 0.73
C ASP A 290 -28.00 -25.52 1.12
N LEU A 291 -27.59 -25.74 2.37
CA LEU A 291 -26.24 -25.40 2.85
C LEU A 291 -25.14 -26.18 2.13
N ARG A 292 -25.37 -27.47 1.84
CA ARG A 292 -24.42 -28.30 1.09
C ARG A 292 -24.23 -27.76 -0.33
N ASP A 293 -25.31 -27.37 -0.98
CA ASP A 293 -25.28 -26.87 -2.35
C ASP A 293 -24.59 -25.48 -2.40
N GLU A 294 -24.85 -24.60 -1.43
CA GLU A 294 -24.10 -23.33 -1.26
C GLU A 294 -22.60 -23.56 -1.04
N TYR A 295 -22.24 -24.56 -0.24
CA TYR A 295 -20.85 -24.92 0.00
C TYR A 295 -20.16 -25.44 -1.27
N GLU A 296 -20.85 -26.23 -2.09
CA GLU A 296 -20.34 -26.70 -3.39
C GLU A 296 -20.08 -25.54 -4.35
N ILE A 297 -21.01 -24.56 -4.43
CA ILE A 297 -20.81 -23.34 -5.21
C ILE A 297 -19.60 -22.54 -4.70
N MET A 298 -19.47 -22.39 -3.38
CA MET A 298 -18.33 -21.68 -2.76
C MET A 298 -16.99 -22.35 -3.10
N LEU A 299 -16.94 -23.69 -3.08
CA LEU A 299 -15.75 -24.44 -3.46
C LEU A 299 -15.37 -24.19 -4.92
N ASP A 300 -16.34 -24.13 -5.82
CA ASP A 300 -16.06 -23.87 -7.23
C ASP A 300 -15.59 -22.44 -7.49
N ILE A 301 -16.18 -21.46 -6.82
CA ILE A 301 -15.69 -20.06 -6.85
C ILE A 301 -14.25 -20.00 -6.33
N HIS A 302 -13.94 -20.68 -5.23
CA HIS A 302 -12.59 -20.70 -4.68
C HIS A 302 -11.58 -21.30 -5.67
N LYS A 303 -11.93 -22.39 -6.37
CA LYS A 303 -11.09 -22.97 -7.43
C LYS A 303 -10.84 -21.96 -8.56
N GLN A 304 -11.90 -21.30 -9.05
CA GLN A 304 -11.77 -20.28 -10.10
C GLN A 304 -10.86 -19.13 -9.68
N VAL A 305 -11.03 -18.60 -8.46
CA VAL A 305 -10.18 -17.52 -7.93
C VAL A 305 -8.72 -17.96 -7.80
N ALA A 306 -8.47 -19.21 -7.42
CA ALA A 306 -7.12 -19.75 -7.36
C ALA A 306 -6.49 -19.84 -8.77
N ASP A 307 -7.23 -20.33 -9.75
CA ASP A 307 -6.79 -20.39 -11.15
C ASP A 307 -6.50 -18.98 -11.71
N ASP A 308 -7.39 -18.02 -11.45
CA ASP A 308 -7.23 -16.63 -11.86
C ASP A 308 -5.96 -16.00 -11.26
N ARG A 309 -5.72 -16.20 -9.96
CA ARG A 309 -4.51 -15.74 -9.28
C ARG A 309 -3.26 -16.29 -9.96
N ASP A 310 -3.25 -17.59 -10.26
CA ASP A 310 -2.10 -18.24 -10.87
C ASP A 310 -1.87 -17.75 -12.31
N ARG A 311 -2.95 -17.47 -13.05
CA ARG A 311 -2.87 -16.80 -14.37
C ARG A 311 -2.26 -15.41 -14.26
N TYR A 312 -2.76 -14.55 -13.37
CA TYR A 312 -2.21 -13.19 -13.19
C TYR A 312 -0.75 -13.20 -12.72
N PHE A 313 -0.37 -14.17 -11.87
CA PHE A 313 1.01 -14.33 -11.45
C PHE A 313 1.94 -14.66 -12.62
N ASN A 314 1.52 -15.58 -13.50
CA ASN A 314 2.27 -15.90 -14.70
C ASN A 314 2.37 -14.72 -15.67
N ASP A 315 1.28 -13.97 -15.86
CA ASP A 315 1.27 -12.77 -16.69
C ASP A 315 2.21 -11.68 -16.15
N LEU A 316 2.23 -11.48 -14.83
CA LEU A 316 3.15 -10.55 -14.18
C LEU A 316 4.62 -10.94 -14.45
N ILE A 317 4.97 -12.23 -14.32
CA ILE A 317 6.30 -12.72 -14.64
C ILE A 317 6.64 -12.46 -16.11
N ASN A 318 5.70 -12.72 -17.02
CA ASN A 318 5.91 -12.51 -18.45
C ASN A 318 6.15 -11.03 -18.76
N VAL A 319 5.32 -10.14 -18.24
CA VAL A 319 5.46 -8.68 -18.42
C VAL A 319 6.78 -8.17 -17.84
N GLN A 320 7.20 -8.67 -16.67
CA GLN A 320 8.50 -8.33 -16.09
C GLN A 320 9.66 -8.75 -17.01
N ARG A 321 9.61 -9.96 -17.57
CA ARG A 321 10.64 -10.46 -18.49
C ARG A 321 10.71 -9.67 -19.80
N THR A 322 9.58 -9.24 -20.34
CA THR A 322 9.53 -8.51 -21.62
C THR A 322 9.84 -7.02 -21.48
N SER A 323 9.57 -6.42 -20.32
CA SER A 323 9.73 -4.96 -20.10
C SER A 323 11.17 -4.57 -19.73
N THR A 324 11.96 -5.47 -19.16
CA THR A 324 13.38 -5.26 -18.86
C THR A 324 14.21 -6.42 -19.41
N PRO A 325 14.56 -6.42 -20.72
CA PRO A 325 15.44 -7.45 -21.26
C PRO A 325 16.75 -7.43 -20.46
N ARG A 326 17.00 -8.53 -19.75
CA ARG A 326 18.17 -8.68 -18.88
C ARG A 326 19.44 -8.55 -19.72
N PRO A 327 20.45 -7.77 -19.28
CA PRO A 327 21.71 -7.65 -20.04
C PRO A 327 22.33 -9.02 -20.30
N ASP A 328 22.87 -9.21 -21.50
CA ASP A 328 23.63 -10.41 -21.84
C ASP A 328 25.03 -10.31 -21.20
N TRP A 329 25.17 -10.91 -20.03
CA TRP A 329 26.39 -10.88 -19.23
C TRP A 329 27.55 -11.65 -19.86
N ASN A 330 27.33 -12.47 -20.88
CA ASN A 330 28.41 -13.19 -21.55
C ASN A 330 29.35 -12.23 -22.30
N LYS A 331 28.83 -11.09 -22.78
CA LYS A 331 29.61 -10.05 -23.48
C LYS A 331 30.62 -9.35 -22.57
N CYS A 332 30.43 -9.41 -21.25
CA CYS A 332 31.35 -8.78 -20.30
C CYS A 332 32.73 -9.45 -20.28
N GLY A 333 32.84 -10.71 -20.73
CA GLY A 333 34.12 -11.40 -20.89
C GLY A 333 35.08 -10.69 -21.85
N ASP A 334 34.57 -9.97 -22.85
CA ASP A 334 35.39 -9.26 -23.84
C ASP A 334 35.98 -7.94 -23.30
N VAL A 335 35.35 -7.37 -22.28
CA VAL A 335 35.70 -6.05 -21.71
C VAL A 335 36.57 -6.18 -20.46
N VAL A 336 36.45 -7.30 -19.73
CA VAL A 336 37.18 -7.51 -18.47
C VAL A 336 38.60 -7.99 -18.74
N LEU A 337 39.58 -7.35 -18.09
CA LEU A 337 40.99 -7.76 -18.13
C LEU A 337 41.15 -9.20 -17.59
N GLY A 338 41.57 -10.14 -18.43
CA GLY A 338 41.63 -11.57 -18.09
C GLY A 338 40.51 -12.41 -18.73
N GLY A 339 39.66 -11.82 -19.56
CA GLY A 339 38.78 -12.52 -20.48
C GLY A 339 37.62 -13.27 -19.82
N ASN A 340 37.03 -14.19 -20.58
CA ASN A 340 35.84 -14.93 -20.19
C ASN A 340 36.06 -15.84 -18.96
N GLU A 341 37.26 -16.37 -18.74
CA GLU A 341 37.57 -17.25 -17.60
C GLU A 341 37.52 -16.50 -16.26
N ARG A 342 38.09 -15.28 -16.23
CA ARG A 342 38.05 -14.41 -15.05
C ARG A 342 36.64 -13.90 -14.80
N TRP A 343 35.92 -13.52 -15.85
CA TRP A 343 34.52 -13.12 -15.73
C TRP A 343 33.63 -14.26 -15.23
N SER A 344 33.83 -15.48 -15.71
CA SER A 344 33.13 -16.67 -15.20
C SER A 344 33.38 -16.86 -13.71
N SER A 345 34.63 -16.77 -13.27
CA SER A 345 34.99 -16.88 -11.85
C SER A 345 34.35 -15.77 -10.98
N LEU A 346 34.21 -14.57 -11.53
CA LEU A 346 33.64 -13.41 -10.83
C LEU A 346 32.11 -13.39 -10.83
N SER A 347 31.46 -14.03 -11.80
CA SER A 347 30.01 -14.00 -11.99
C SER A 347 29.26 -15.14 -11.31
N VAL A 348 29.96 -16.24 -10.97
CA VAL A 348 29.38 -17.40 -10.28
C VAL A 348 28.69 -16.97 -8.99
N GLY A 349 27.40 -17.34 -8.88
CA GLY A 349 26.58 -17.13 -7.69
C GLY A 349 26.08 -15.70 -7.47
N LYS A 350 26.27 -14.78 -8.43
CA LYS A 350 25.85 -13.37 -8.28
C LYS A 350 24.55 -13.06 -9.03
N THR A 351 23.76 -12.14 -8.47
CA THR A 351 22.57 -11.59 -9.13
C THR A 351 22.97 -10.57 -10.21
N SER A 352 22.08 -10.22 -11.14
CA SER A 352 22.43 -9.25 -12.18
C SER A 352 22.76 -7.86 -11.66
N ASP A 353 22.12 -7.45 -10.58
CA ASP A 353 22.45 -6.19 -9.91
C ASP A 353 23.88 -6.24 -9.35
N GLN A 354 24.23 -7.33 -8.67
CA GLN A 354 25.59 -7.56 -8.16
C GLN A 354 26.63 -7.68 -9.29
N LEU A 355 26.25 -8.19 -10.47
CA LEU A 355 27.13 -8.26 -11.64
C LEU A 355 27.45 -6.86 -12.19
N VAL A 356 26.53 -5.89 -12.08
CA VAL A 356 26.79 -4.49 -12.44
C VAL A 356 27.93 -3.93 -11.57
N ASP A 357 27.83 -4.10 -10.26
CA ASP A 357 28.84 -3.59 -9.32
C ASP A 357 30.22 -4.21 -9.57
N VAL A 358 30.27 -5.52 -9.83
CA VAL A 358 31.51 -6.22 -10.16
C VAL A 358 32.12 -5.72 -11.46
N LEU A 359 31.30 -5.48 -12.48
CA LEU A 359 31.75 -4.94 -13.75
C LEU A 359 32.30 -3.51 -13.59
N LEU A 360 31.60 -2.66 -12.84
CA LEU A 360 32.03 -1.29 -12.55
C LEU A 360 33.35 -1.26 -11.76
N GLU A 361 33.54 -2.18 -10.81
CA GLU A 361 34.80 -2.35 -10.08
C GLU A 361 35.95 -2.78 -10.99
N GLU A 362 35.74 -3.75 -11.89
CA GLU A 362 36.79 -4.26 -12.77
C GLU A 362 37.22 -3.21 -13.82
N ILE A 363 36.25 -2.55 -14.46
CA ILE A 363 36.52 -1.47 -15.42
C ILE A 363 37.18 -0.28 -14.70
N GLY A 364 36.63 0.12 -13.55
CA GLY A 364 37.17 1.22 -12.76
C GLY A 364 38.59 0.96 -12.25
N ALA A 365 38.89 -0.27 -11.83
CA ALA A 365 40.22 -0.65 -11.38
C ALA A 365 41.24 -0.64 -12.53
N GLY A 366 40.84 -1.04 -13.75
CA GLY A 366 41.66 -0.90 -14.96
C GLY A 366 42.00 0.57 -15.24
N LEU A 367 40.97 1.41 -15.33
CA LEU A 367 41.13 2.85 -15.61
C LEU A 367 41.96 3.58 -14.55
N LEU A 368 41.83 3.22 -13.26
CA LEU A 368 42.67 3.79 -12.21
C LEU A 368 44.15 3.38 -12.34
N ARG A 369 44.46 2.19 -12.83
CA ARG A 369 45.86 1.77 -13.01
C ARG A 369 46.54 2.47 -14.19
N GLU A 370 45.76 2.81 -15.22
CA GLU A 370 46.24 3.56 -16.38
C GLU A 370 46.49 5.03 -16.05
N ARG A 371 45.75 5.60 -15.09
CA ARG A 371 45.88 7.01 -14.70
C ARG A 371 47.13 7.27 -13.85
N ASP A 372 48.05 8.10 -14.33
CA ASP A 372 49.29 8.43 -13.62
C ASP A 372 49.14 9.57 -12.58
N THR A 373 48.24 10.52 -12.82
CA THR A 373 48.04 11.68 -11.93
C THR A 373 46.55 12.00 -11.71
N PHE A 374 46.25 12.56 -10.54
CA PHE A 374 44.95 13.09 -10.15
C PHE A 374 45.00 14.62 -10.09
N THR A 375 43.89 15.26 -10.38
CA THR A 375 43.73 16.71 -10.22
C THR A 375 43.30 17.01 -8.78
N GLY A 376 44.08 17.85 -8.10
CA GLY A 376 43.75 18.34 -6.76
C GLY A 376 42.42 19.10 -6.74
N ARG A 377 41.66 18.93 -5.66
CA ARG A 377 40.29 19.45 -5.51
C ARG A 377 40.23 20.90 -5.04
N GLY A 378 41.36 21.53 -4.71
CA GLY A 378 41.42 22.90 -4.18
C GLY A 378 41.64 22.96 -2.67
N ARG A 379 41.97 24.15 -2.15
CA ARG A 379 42.19 24.41 -0.70
C ARG A 379 40.96 24.93 0.07
N SER A 380 39.75 24.80 -0.48
CA SER A 380 38.53 25.28 0.20
C SER A 380 38.28 24.54 1.53
N GLU A 381 37.74 25.25 2.51
CA GLU A 381 37.36 24.70 3.82
C GLU A 381 36.28 23.60 3.69
N LYS A 382 35.45 23.66 2.63
CA LYS A 382 34.43 22.65 2.30
C LYS A 382 35.00 21.29 1.88
N ILE A 383 36.29 21.21 1.57
CA ILE A 383 36.98 20.00 1.14
C ILE A 383 37.63 19.34 2.37
N PRO A 384 37.58 18.00 2.54
CA PRO A 384 38.24 17.35 3.65
C PRO A 384 39.75 17.64 3.71
N PRO A 385 40.36 17.81 4.90
CA PRO A 385 41.76 18.18 5.06
C PRO A 385 42.74 17.30 4.25
N TYR A 386 42.49 16.00 4.18
CA TYR A 386 43.31 15.04 3.44
C TYR A 386 43.23 15.16 1.92
N LEU A 387 42.34 16.00 1.37
CA LEU A 387 42.21 16.30 -0.06
C LEU A 387 42.51 17.77 -0.40
N ARG A 388 42.90 18.62 0.55
CA ARG A 388 43.18 20.05 0.32
C ARG A 388 44.54 20.26 -0.34
N CYS A 389 44.65 19.94 -1.62
CA CYS A 389 45.84 20.13 -2.43
C CYS A 389 45.48 20.77 -3.77
N ASP A 390 46.33 21.66 -4.26
CA ASP A 390 46.24 22.26 -5.58
C ASP A 390 47.31 21.62 -6.48
N GLY A 391 46.99 21.45 -7.77
CA GLY A 391 47.91 20.89 -8.76
C GLY A 391 47.72 19.39 -9.00
N LEU A 392 48.74 18.75 -9.57
CA LEU A 392 48.71 17.34 -9.94
C LEU A 392 49.30 16.47 -8.83
N VAL A 393 48.56 15.45 -8.43
CA VAL A 393 48.91 14.49 -7.38
C VAL A 393 49.20 13.15 -8.03
N ARG A 394 50.30 12.48 -7.68
CA ARG A 394 50.68 11.23 -8.35
C ARG A 394 49.87 10.06 -7.82
N ASN A 395 49.35 9.24 -8.74
CA ASN A 395 48.70 7.99 -8.39
C ASN A 395 49.74 6.94 -7.99
N LYS A 396 49.59 6.35 -6.81
CA LYS A 396 50.43 5.25 -6.32
C LYS A 396 50.04 3.87 -6.88
N LYS A 397 49.00 3.80 -7.71
CA LYS A 397 48.52 2.58 -8.40
C LYS A 397 48.33 1.39 -7.45
N LEU A 398 47.72 1.66 -6.30
CA LEU A 398 47.52 0.67 -5.24
C LEU A 398 46.55 -0.43 -5.69
N THR A 399 46.82 -1.66 -5.24
CA THR A 399 45.93 -2.81 -5.40
C THR A 399 44.90 -2.87 -4.27
N LYS A 400 43.78 -3.57 -4.50
CA LYS A 400 42.71 -3.78 -3.49
C LYS A 400 43.28 -4.33 -2.17
N LYS A 401 44.23 -5.27 -2.23
CA LYS A 401 44.86 -5.86 -1.04
C LYS A 401 45.69 -4.85 -0.24
N GLU A 402 46.45 -3.99 -0.93
CA GLU A 402 47.29 -2.96 -0.30
C GLU A 402 46.45 -1.89 0.39
N VAL A 403 45.38 -1.44 -0.26
CA VAL A 403 44.45 -0.47 0.34
C VAL A 403 43.82 -1.04 1.60
N VAL A 404 43.35 -2.29 1.57
CA VAL A 404 42.81 -2.97 2.77
C VAL A 404 43.87 -3.07 3.88
N ALA A 405 45.12 -3.39 3.55
CA ALA A 405 46.20 -3.47 4.54
C ALA A 405 46.45 -2.09 5.19
N LEU A 406 46.53 -1.03 4.38
CA LEU A 406 46.70 0.35 4.85
C LEU A 406 45.54 0.79 5.74
N LEU A 407 44.30 0.50 5.37
CA LEU A 407 43.13 0.85 6.18
C LEU A 407 43.13 0.14 7.55
N ARG A 408 43.53 -1.14 7.60
CA ARG A 408 43.68 -1.85 8.88
C ARG A 408 44.76 -1.21 9.76
N GLU A 409 45.86 -0.80 9.15
CA GLU A 409 46.95 -0.14 9.86
C GLU A 409 46.52 1.23 10.41
N ILE A 410 45.83 2.03 9.60
CA ILE A 410 45.27 3.33 10.00
C ILE A 410 44.32 3.17 11.17
N TRP A 411 43.40 2.20 11.11
CA TRP A 411 42.49 1.93 12.23
C TRP A 411 43.23 1.52 13.50
N ARG A 412 44.23 0.63 13.37
CA ARG A 412 45.03 0.18 14.52
C ARG A 412 45.78 1.34 15.17
N GLU A 413 46.47 2.16 14.38
CA GLU A 413 47.18 3.33 14.89
C GLU A 413 46.24 4.38 15.48
N LYS A 414 45.05 4.55 14.90
CA LYS A 414 44.03 5.44 15.44
C LYS A 414 43.58 5.00 16.83
N ILE A 415 43.25 3.71 17.00
CA ILE A 415 42.83 3.16 18.29
C ILE A 415 43.90 3.40 19.36
N ILE A 416 45.18 3.13 19.02
CA ILE A 416 46.30 3.36 19.93
C ILE A 416 46.46 4.85 20.27
N SER A 417 46.37 5.73 19.27
CA SER A 417 46.49 7.19 19.48
C SER A 417 45.34 7.75 20.32
N ASP A 418 44.11 7.30 20.08
CA ASP A 418 42.92 7.75 20.83
C ASP A 418 42.98 7.26 22.29
N GLN A 419 43.51 6.05 22.54
CA GLN A 419 43.76 5.51 23.89
C GLN A 419 44.84 6.31 24.64
N GLN A 420 45.93 6.67 23.97
CA GLN A 420 47.04 7.42 24.58
C GLN A 420 46.67 8.88 24.89
N LYS A 421 45.82 9.51 24.06
CA LYS A 421 45.43 10.92 24.21
C LYS A 421 44.15 11.11 25.03
N GLY A 422 43.42 10.05 25.36
CA GLY A 422 42.16 10.09 26.12
C GLY A 422 41.01 10.83 25.42
N LYS A 423 41.16 11.18 24.13
CA LYS A 423 40.17 11.92 23.33
C LYS A 423 40.11 11.33 21.92
N GLN A 424 38.90 11.05 21.43
CA GLN A 424 38.70 10.54 20.08
C GLN A 424 39.04 11.61 19.05
N SER A 425 40.02 11.33 18.19
CA SER A 425 40.39 12.21 17.09
C SER A 425 39.45 12.04 15.88
N SER A 426 39.18 13.16 15.19
CA SER A 426 38.41 13.18 13.93
C SER A 426 39.15 12.35 12.86
N LEU A 427 38.44 11.42 12.21
CA LEU A 427 39.03 10.48 11.25
C LEU A 427 39.70 11.19 10.04
N PRO A 428 39.10 12.21 9.41
CA PRO A 428 39.73 13.01 8.36
C PRO A 428 41.07 13.65 8.78
N ASP A 429 41.16 14.15 10.01
CA ASP A 429 42.35 14.84 10.51
C ASP A 429 43.47 13.85 10.84
N PHE A 430 43.11 12.71 11.45
CA PHE A 430 44.04 11.62 11.70
C PHE A 430 44.58 11.00 10.40
N PHE A 431 43.73 10.88 9.38
CA PHE A 431 44.08 10.25 8.11
C PHE A 431 45.23 10.96 7.38
N LEU A 432 45.20 12.29 7.30
CA LEU A 432 46.31 13.05 6.71
C LEU A 432 47.59 12.94 7.55
N GLY A 433 47.45 13.05 8.88
CA GLY A 433 48.58 12.95 9.81
C GLY A 433 49.29 11.60 9.77
N PHE A 434 48.56 10.50 9.55
CA PHE A 434 49.12 9.17 9.37
C PHE A 434 50.07 9.11 8.16
N PHE A 435 49.63 9.58 7.00
CA PHE A 435 50.46 9.55 5.79
C PHE A 435 51.62 10.54 5.85
N GLN A 436 51.45 11.70 6.50
CA GLN A 436 52.54 12.65 6.75
C GLN A 436 53.63 12.03 7.64
N LYS A 437 53.24 11.33 8.72
CA LYS A 437 54.17 10.66 9.63
C LYS A 437 54.92 9.50 8.95
N LYS A 438 54.22 8.73 8.12
CA LYS A 438 54.76 7.50 7.52
C LYS A 438 55.56 7.72 6.23
N TYR A 439 55.17 8.69 5.40
CA TYR A 439 55.74 8.90 4.06
C TYR A 439 56.25 10.33 3.81
N GLY A 440 56.15 11.22 4.79
CA GLY A 440 56.57 12.62 4.69
C GLY A 440 55.50 13.52 4.05
N GLU A 441 55.61 14.83 4.30
CA GLU A 441 54.60 15.81 3.87
C GLU A 441 54.43 15.90 2.36
N ALA A 442 55.52 15.79 1.59
CA ALA A 442 55.50 15.90 0.13
C ALA A 442 54.75 14.75 -0.55
N ALA A 443 54.75 13.56 0.02
CA ALA A 443 54.09 12.38 -0.55
C ALA A 443 52.72 12.11 0.08
N ALA A 444 52.38 12.74 1.21
CA ALA A 444 51.15 12.45 1.95
C ALA A 444 49.89 12.58 1.07
N PHE A 445 49.82 13.64 0.26
CA PHE A 445 48.69 13.85 -0.65
C PHE A 445 48.63 12.82 -1.79
N ASP A 446 49.77 12.35 -2.32
CA ASP A 446 49.81 11.25 -3.30
C ASP A 446 49.12 10.00 -2.75
N TRP A 447 49.37 9.69 -1.48
CA TRP A 447 48.78 8.52 -0.82
C TRP A 447 47.31 8.72 -0.45
N THR A 448 46.93 9.88 0.09
CA THR A 448 45.52 10.14 0.47
C THR A 448 44.60 10.13 -0.74
N TYR A 449 45.00 10.73 -1.87
CA TYR A 449 44.23 10.71 -3.11
C TYR A 449 44.14 9.31 -3.71
N SER A 450 45.26 8.56 -3.72
CA SER A 450 45.26 7.20 -4.24
C SER A 450 44.34 6.29 -3.42
N VAL A 451 44.35 6.40 -2.09
CA VAL A 451 43.45 5.61 -1.23
C VAL A 451 42.00 6.08 -1.38
N TYR A 452 41.74 7.38 -1.44
CA TYR A 452 40.40 7.93 -1.59
C TYR A 452 39.71 7.50 -2.89
N GLU A 453 40.40 7.56 -4.03
CA GLU A 453 39.83 7.14 -5.31
C GLU A 453 39.60 5.60 -5.35
N ASN A 454 40.43 4.81 -4.66
CA ASN A 454 40.20 3.37 -4.50
C ASN A 454 38.98 3.06 -3.61
N LEU A 455 38.79 3.80 -2.51
CA LEU A 455 37.64 3.66 -1.61
C LEU A 455 36.31 3.94 -2.32
N LYS A 456 36.30 4.88 -3.27
CA LYS A 456 35.11 5.25 -4.04
C LYS A 456 34.66 4.15 -5.01
N LEU A 457 35.61 3.36 -5.52
CA LEU A 457 35.35 2.31 -6.51
C LEU A 457 34.92 0.99 -5.88
N PHE A 458 35.61 0.51 -4.84
CA PHE A 458 35.38 -0.82 -4.28
C PHE A 458 34.25 -0.85 -3.25
N ARG A 459 33.01 -0.64 -3.71
CA ARG A 459 31.80 -0.64 -2.87
C ARG A 459 31.40 -2.04 -2.39
N SER A 460 31.86 -3.10 -3.04
CA SER A 460 31.63 -4.48 -2.61
C SER A 460 32.40 -4.86 -1.34
N ASN A 461 33.44 -4.10 -0.97
CA ASN A 461 34.25 -4.41 0.21
C ASN A 461 33.69 -3.67 1.43
N GLU A 462 33.22 -4.43 2.42
CA GLU A 462 32.61 -3.90 3.64
C GLU A 462 33.54 -2.92 4.36
N MET A 463 34.82 -3.25 4.53
CA MET A 463 35.75 -2.40 5.28
C MET A 463 36.08 -1.09 4.54
N MET A 464 36.23 -1.12 3.21
CA MET A 464 36.40 0.10 2.42
C MET A 464 35.15 0.99 2.48
N THR A 465 33.98 0.36 2.42
CA THR A 465 32.69 1.06 2.46
C THR A 465 32.46 1.70 3.83
N SER A 466 32.67 0.97 4.92
CA SER A 466 32.59 1.51 6.28
C SER A 466 33.58 2.66 6.50
N PHE A 467 34.79 2.56 5.94
CA PHE A 467 35.77 3.64 6.04
C PHE A 467 35.37 4.88 5.24
N HIS A 468 34.85 4.69 4.02
CA HIS A 468 34.36 5.77 3.17
C HIS A 468 33.17 6.51 3.83
N TYR A 469 32.22 5.79 4.44
CA TYR A 469 31.13 6.40 5.20
C TYR A 469 31.63 7.11 6.46
N ALA A 470 32.55 6.50 7.23
CA ALA A 470 33.15 7.14 8.39
C ALA A 470 33.94 8.42 8.04
N GLN A 471 34.46 8.53 6.82
CA GLN A 471 35.06 9.77 6.30
C GLN A 471 34.01 10.83 5.90
N LEU A 472 32.83 10.41 5.46
CA LEU A 472 31.73 11.28 4.99
C LEU A 472 30.84 11.81 6.12
N ASP A 473 30.53 11.02 7.15
CA ASP A 473 29.64 11.42 8.26
C ASP A 473 30.14 12.66 9.03
N LEU A 474 31.45 12.95 8.94
CA LEU A 474 32.03 14.16 9.54
C LEU A 474 31.86 15.41 8.66
N THR A 475 31.63 15.27 7.35
CA THR A 475 31.35 16.41 6.45
C THR A 475 29.89 16.91 6.58
N LEU A 476 28.95 16.03 6.94
CA LEU A 476 27.55 16.38 7.20
C LEU A 476 27.37 17.06 8.58
N ASN A 477 28.12 16.62 9.60
CA ASN A 477 28.07 17.24 10.92
C ASN A 477 28.73 18.64 10.97
N GLN A 478 29.74 18.91 10.14
CA GLN A 478 30.26 20.28 9.99
C GLN A 478 29.25 21.22 9.28
N LYS A 479 28.42 20.69 8.37
CA LYS A 479 27.34 21.47 7.72
C LYS A 479 26.22 21.86 8.67
N LYS A 480 25.89 21.03 9.67
CA LYS A 480 24.90 21.36 10.71
C LYS A 480 25.38 22.47 11.65
N ASN A 481 26.67 22.49 11.99
CA ASN A 481 27.20 23.50 12.92
C ASN A 481 27.41 24.88 12.27
N GLY A 482 27.59 24.95 10.94
CA GLY A 482 27.67 26.22 10.20
C GLY A 482 26.32 26.87 9.86
N ILE A 483 25.20 26.15 10.00
CA ILE A 483 23.84 26.70 9.81
C ILE A 483 23.30 27.29 11.13
N LEU A 484 23.94 27.00 12.26
CA LEU A 484 23.56 27.50 13.59
C LEU A 484 24.37 28.74 14.03
N SER A 485 25.23 29.31 13.18
CA SER A 485 25.99 30.53 13.51
C SER A 485 25.89 31.65 12.48
N ASN A 486 24.84 31.68 11.64
CA ASN A 486 24.47 32.84 10.83
C ASN A 486 23.04 33.24 11.10
#